data_AF-L8LZH7-F1
#
_entry.id   AF-L8LZH7-F1
#
_cell.length_a   1.000
_cell.length_b   1.000
_cell.length_c   1.000
_cell.angle_alpha   90.00
_cell.angle_beta   90.00
_cell.angle_gamma   90.00
#
_symmetry.space_group_name_H-M   'P 1'
#
loop_
_entity.id
_entity.type
_entity.pdbx_description
1 polymer ?
#
loop_
_entity_poly.entity_id
_entity_poly.type
_entity_poly.pdbx_seq_one_letter_code
_entity_poly.pdbx_strand_id
1 'polypeptide(L)'
;MSISNFLKVFSVSCLAIANCSVSSIAQAADANVIELTYSAAQFQCGEGNELVDIQVNVYRNSQFVQTLSVEDSVYLPINSFDDLTFQYNFIDAECAPIDNPEEMVLAPEDPVPDLAGVYEQDSLQEILDGLNEYEELFIVELGTSDSESSAYDFQDVVMLINNKPAFSD
;
A
#
# COMPACT_ATOMS: atom_id res chain seq x y z
N MET A 1 23.17 -31.41 41.94
CA MET A 1 22.16 -30.41 42.32
C MET A 1 21.34 -30.11 41.08
N SER A 2 20.16 -30.73 40.92
CA SER A 2 18.83 -30.29 41.43
C SER A 2 18.34 -29.04 40.68
N ILE A 3 17.47 -29.17 39.66
CA ILE A 3 15.99 -29.22 39.71
C ILE A 3 15.35 -27.98 40.35
N SER A 4 14.53 -27.24 39.58
CA SER A 4 13.12 -26.86 39.87
C SER A 4 12.74 -25.59 39.09
N ASN A 5 11.97 -25.71 38.01
CA ASN A 5 10.50 -25.51 37.90
C ASN A 5 10.00 -24.09 38.16
N PHE A 6 9.38 -23.50 37.14
CA PHE A 6 8.08 -22.87 37.31
C PHE A 6 7.15 -23.30 36.16
N LEU A 7 6.28 -24.25 36.49
CA LEU A 7 5.09 -24.66 35.76
C LEU A 7 3.91 -23.97 36.46
N LYS A 8 2.92 -23.45 35.73
CA LYS A 8 1.49 -23.26 36.10
C LYS A 8 0.84 -22.34 35.04
N VAL A 9 -0.31 -22.61 34.42
CA VAL A 9 -1.37 -23.61 34.61
C VAL A 9 -2.02 -23.85 33.23
N PHE A 10 -2.08 -25.09 32.76
CA PHE A 10 -3.10 -25.50 31.79
C PHE A 10 -4.19 -26.23 32.57
N SER A 11 -5.39 -25.65 32.62
CA SER A 11 -6.58 -26.35 33.08
C SER A 11 -7.04 -27.27 31.96
N VAL A 12 -6.66 -28.55 32.02
CA VAL A 12 -7.25 -29.60 31.18
C VAL A 12 -8.43 -30.17 31.93
N SER A 13 -9.63 -29.79 31.51
CA SER A 13 -10.87 -30.52 31.81
C SER A 13 -11.41 -31.12 30.52
N CYS A 14 -10.81 -32.24 30.11
CA CYS A 14 -11.40 -33.16 29.14
C CYS A 14 -11.88 -34.39 29.91
N LEU A 15 -13.18 -34.43 30.24
CA LEU A 15 -13.85 -35.66 30.63
C LEU A 15 -14.82 -36.06 29.51
N ALA A 16 -14.51 -37.20 28.89
CA ALA A 16 -15.40 -38.06 28.10
C ALA A 16 -16.06 -37.52 26.80
N ILE A 17 -15.62 -38.12 25.69
CA ILE A 17 -16.29 -38.30 24.39
C ILE A 17 -16.23 -37.12 23.39
N ALA A 18 -15.48 -37.38 22.31
CA ALA A 18 -15.51 -36.76 20.99
C ALA A 18 -15.01 -35.30 20.82
N ASN A 19 -13.92 -35.19 20.06
CA ASN A 19 -13.44 -34.01 19.32
C ASN A 19 -13.25 -32.70 20.09
N CYS A 20 -12.19 -32.63 20.91
CA CYS A 20 -11.51 -31.37 21.15
C CYS A 20 -10.57 -31.08 19.98
N SER A 21 -11.01 -30.25 19.03
CA SER A 21 -10.12 -29.54 18.13
C SER A 21 -9.30 -28.54 18.94
N VAL A 22 -8.01 -28.80 19.09
CA VAL A 22 -7.06 -27.82 19.59
C VAL A 22 -6.83 -26.82 18.45
N SER A 23 -7.56 -25.70 18.46
CA SER A 23 -7.23 -24.55 17.60
C SER A 23 -5.92 -23.96 18.10
N SER A 24 -4.80 -24.44 17.56
CA SER A 24 -3.51 -23.81 17.71
C SER A 24 -3.50 -22.56 16.83
N ILE A 25 -3.70 -21.39 17.43
CA ILE A 25 -3.39 -20.10 16.79
C ILE A 25 -1.89 -19.87 16.99
N ALA A 26 -1.08 -20.72 16.38
CA ALA A 26 0.37 -20.65 16.45
C ALA A 26 0.97 -21.20 15.15
N GLN A 27 0.57 -20.64 14.01
CA GLN A 27 1.34 -20.74 12.77
C GLN A 27 0.88 -19.70 11.74
N ALA A 28 1.50 -18.52 11.74
CA ALA A 28 1.55 -17.62 10.59
C ALA A 28 2.89 -16.87 10.64
N ALA A 29 3.99 -17.60 10.68
CA ALA A 29 5.34 -17.05 10.57
C ALA A 29 5.90 -17.13 9.13
N ASP A 30 5.03 -17.42 8.15
CA ASP A 30 5.39 -17.64 6.74
C ASP A 30 4.35 -17.07 5.76
N ALA A 31 3.37 -16.29 6.25
CA ALA A 31 2.53 -15.51 5.34
C ALA A 31 3.30 -14.24 5.00
N ASN A 32 3.75 -14.11 3.76
CA ASN A 32 4.17 -12.81 3.25
C ASN A 32 2.97 -11.87 3.40
N VAL A 33 3.19 -10.77 4.12
CA VAL A 33 2.20 -9.70 4.29
C VAL A 33 2.85 -8.45 3.76
N ILE A 34 2.15 -7.75 2.88
CA ILE A 34 2.54 -6.43 2.40
C ILE A 34 1.63 -5.43 3.11
N GLU A 35 2.23 -4.37 3.62
CA GLU A 35 1.50 -3.18 4.04
C GLU A 35 1.51 -2.19 2.88
N LEU A 36 0.32 -1.73 2.49
CA LEU A 36 0.14 -0.68 1.51
C LEU A 36 -0.44 0.55 2.21
N THR A 37 0.26 1.66 2.15
CA THR A 37 -0.15 2.94 2.75
C THR A 37 -0.34 3.97 1.67
N TYR A 38 -1.49 4.62 1.64
CA TYR A 38 -1.76 5.71 0.70
C TYR A 38 -1.25 7.02 1.30
N SER A 39 -0.12 7.52 0.81
CA SER A 39 0.63 8.60 1.47
C SER A 39 0.16 9.99 1.06
N ALA A 40 -0.09 10.20 -0.25
CA ALA A 40 -0.46 11.50 -0.78
C ALA A 40 -1.16 11.36 -2.13
N ALA A 41 -1.95 12.37 -2.49
CA ALA A 41 -2.49 12.56 -3.82
C ALA A 41 -2.66 14.04 -4.11
N GLN A 42 -2.39 14.43 -5.35
CA GLN A 42 -2.58 15.78 -5.82
C GLN A 42 -3.04 15.75 -7.27
N PHE A 43 -4.35 15.82 -7.49
CA PHE A 43 -4.90 15.90 -8.83
C PHE A 43 -5.77 17.14 -8.99
N GLN A 44 -5.62 17.84 -10.12
CA GLN A 44 -6.40 19.03 -10.42
C GLN A 44 -7.16 18.86 -11.73
N CYS A 45 -8.44 19.22 -11.71
CA CYS A 45 -9.29 19.16 -12.89
C CYS A 45 -9.56 20.54 -13.49
N GLY A 46 -8.84 20.85 -14.57
CA GLY A 46 -9.06 22.05 -15.37
C GLY A 46 -8.47 23.33 -14.79
N GLU A 47 -8.92 24.49 -15.29
CA GLU A 47 -8.35 25.81 -14.98
C GLU A 47 -8.69 26.34 -13.56
N GLY A 48 -9.30 25.53 -12.69
CA GLY A 48 -9.58 25.89 -11.30
C GLY A 48 -8.57 25.27 -10.34
N ASN A 49 -8.08 26.02 -9.36
CA ASN A 49 -7.14 25.53 -8.32
C ASN A 49 -7.79 24.57 -7.30
N GLU A 50 -8.92 23.95 -7.64
CA GLU A 50 -9.58 23.00 -6.75
C GLU A 50 -8.93 21.63 -6.95
N LEU A 51 -8.30 21.13 -5.89
CA LEU A 51 -7.78 19.78 -5.85
C LEU A 51 -8.94 18.79 -5.72
N VAL A 52 -8.79 17.66 -6.40
CA VAL A 52 -9.76 16.58 -6.40
C VAL A 52 -9.27 15.49 -5.45
N ASP A 53 -10.13 15.10 -4.53
CA ASP A 53 -9.87 13.97 -3.65
C ASP A 53 -9.97 12.67 -4.45
N ILE A 54 -8.96 11.81 -4.33
CA ILE A 54 -8.91 10.51 -4.99
C ILE A 54 -8.97 9.40 -3.95
N GLN A 55 -9.90 8.46 -4.14
CA GLN A 55 -9.94 7.20 -3.43
C GLN A 55 -9.44 6.08 -4.31
N VAL A 56 -8.69 5.13 -3.74
CA VAL A 56 -8.17 3.99 -4.48
C VAL A 56 -8.82 2.71 -4.01
N ASN A 57 -9.57 2.07 -4.90
CA ASN A 57 -10.06 0.72 -4.68
C ASN A 57 -8.94 -0.27 -5.01
N VAL A 58 -8.56 -1.07 -4.01
CA VAL A 58 -7.58 -2.13 -4.14
C VAL A 58 -8.29 -3.44 -4.43
N TYR A 59 -7.85 -4.13 -5.46
CA TYR A 59 -8.35 -5.45 -5.84
C TYR A 59 -7.21 -6.46 -5.85
N ARG A 60 -7.53 -7.72 -5.56
CA ARG A 60 -6.65 -8.87 -5.69
C ARG A 60 -7.33 -9.92 -6.55
N ASN A 61 -6.73 -10.32 -7.67
CA ASN A 61 -7.36 -11.28 -8.61
C ASN A 61 -8.82 -10.91 -8.95
N SER A 62 -9.06 -9.62 -9.24
CA SER A 62 -10.39 -9.05 -9.50
C SER A 62 -11.39 -9.09 -8.33
N GLN A 63 -10.97 -9.49 -7.13
CA GLN A 63 -11.78 -9.39 -5.91
C GLN A 63 -11.47 -8.09 -5.20
N PHE A 64 -12.51 -7.30 -4.92
CA PHE A 64 -12.37 -6.08 -4.13
C PHE A 64 -11.86 -6.42 -2.73
N VAL A 65 -10.84 -5.69 -2.28
CA VAL A 65 -10.26 -5.83 -0.95
C VAL A 65 -10.73 -4.68 -0.06
N GLN A 66 -10.38 -3.45 -0.44
CA GLN A 66 -10.64 -2.25 0.36
C GLN A 66 -10.56 -0.99 -0.50
N THR A 67 -11.24 0.07 -0.08
CA THR A 67 -11.05 1.44 -0.58
C THR A 67 -10.13 2.17 0.39
N LEU A 68 -9.07 2.79 -0.15
CA LEU A 68 -8.13 3.61 0.59
C LEU A 68 -8.35 5.09 0.27
N SER A 69 -8.32 5.91 1.31
CA SER A 69 -8.16 7.37 1.25
C SER A 69 -6.73 7.72 1.69
N VAL A 70 -6.30 8.96 1.45
CA VAL A 70 -4.98 9.42 1.91
C VAL A 70 -4.85 9.19 3.43
N GLU A 71 -3.68 8.73 3.87
CA GLU A 71 -3.33 8.24 5.20
C GLU A 71 -3.90 6.88 5.61
N ASP A 72 -4.72 6.23 4.77
CA ASP A 72 -5.18 4.85 5.04
C ASP A 72 -4.06 3.83 4.75
N SER A 73 -4.00 2.79 5.59
CA SER A 73 -3.14 1.62 5.40
C SER A 73 -3.95 0.33 5.37
N VAL A 74 -3.48 -0.65 4.60
CA VAL A 74 -4.04 -2.02 4.56
C VAL A 74 -2.93 -3.07 4.58
N TYR A 75 -3.14 -4.12 5.39
CA TYR A 75 -2.27 -5.29 5.44
C TYR A 75 -2.83 -6.41 4.58
N LEU A 76 -2.07 -6.82 3.58
CA LEU A 76 -2.50 -7.73 2.53
C LEU A 76 -1.70 -9.04 2.61
N PRO A 77 -2.34 -10.20 2.86
CA PRO A 77 -1.67 -11.49 2.83
C PRO A 77 -1.44 -11.96 1.39
N ILE A 78 -0.46 -11.35 0.73
CA ILE A 78 -0.05 -11.54 -0.67
C ILE A 78 1.47 -11.72 -0.77
N ASN A 79 1.93 -12.32 -1.86
CA ASN A 79 3.37 -12.58 -2.06
C ASN A 79 4.08 -11.50 -2.87
N SER A 80 3.34 -10.79 -3.73
CA SER A 80 3.87 -9.71 -4.55
C SER A 80 2.85 -8.57 -4.63
N PHE A 81 3.35 -7.34 -4.70
CA PHE A 81 2.54 -6.17 -5.04
C PHE A 81 1.89 -6.33 -6.43
N ASP A 82 2.54 -7.03 -7.36
CA ASP A 82 2.01 -7.32 -8.70
C ASP A 82 0.71 -8.14 -8.71
N ASP A 83 0.35 -8.76 -7.58
CA ASP A 83 -0.93 -9.49 -7.42
C ASP A 83 -2.14 -8.54 -7.26
N LEU A 84 -1.88 -7.23 -7.15
CA LEU A 84 -2.87 -6.19 -6.94
C LEU A 84 -3.21 -5.46 -8.23
N THR A 85 -4.44 -4.94 -8.28
CA THR A 85 -4.88 -4.01 -9.32
C THR A 85 -5.63 -2.86 -8.66
N PHE A 86 -5.45 -1.66 -9.19
CA PHE A 86 -5.99 -0.43 -8.59
C PHE A 86 -7.07 0.17 -9.48
N GLN A 87 -8.07 0.77 -8.85
CA GLN A 87 -9.05 1.62 -9.52
C GLN A 87 -9.17 2.93 -8.77
N TYR A 88 -9.01 4.02 -9.50
CA TYR A 88 -9.00 5.38 -8.97
C TYR A 88 -10.39 6.00 -9.10
N ASN A 89 -10.95 6.46 -7.98
CA ASN A 89 -12.25 7.12 -7.90
C ASN A 89 -12.07 8.58 -7.49
N PHE A 90 -12.57 9.49 -8.31
CA PHE A 90 -12.48 10.92 -8.12
C PHE A 90 -13.74 11.40 -7.41
N ILE A 91 -13.58 11.99 -6.23
CA ILE A 91 -14.70 12.38 -5.38
C ILE A 91 -15.17 13.77 -5.80
N ASP A 92 -16.47 13.89 -6.07
CA ASP A 92 -17.14 15.15 -6.43
C ASP A 92 -16.50 15.91 -7.62
N ALA A 93 -15.83 15.20 -8.53
CA ALA A 93 -15.13 15.78 -9.67
C ALA A 93 -15.92 15.65 -10.98
N GLU A 94 -15.88 16.71 -11.82
CA GLU A 94 -16.53 16.73 -13.14
C GLU A 94 -15.62 16.23 -14.28
N CYS A 95 -14.34 16.00 -14.00
CA CYS A 95 -13.38 15.46 -14.95
C CYS A 95 -13.48 13.94 -15.05
N ALA A 96 -13.26 13.43 -16.26
CA ALA A 96 -13.08 12.00 -16.47
C ALA A 96 -11.59 11.66 -16.30
N PRO A 97 -11.23 10.58 -15.59
CA PRO A 97 -9.86 10.07 -15.61
C PRO A 97 -9.41 9.75 -17.02
N ILE A 98 -8.10 9.78 -17.25
CA ILE A 98 -7.53 9.13 -18.42
C ILE A 98 -7.72 7.61 -18.31
N ASP A 99 -8.11 7.00 -19.43
CA ASP A 99 -8.46 5.57 -19.52
C ASP A 99 -7.27 4.62 -19.24
N ASN A 100 -6.05 5.15 -19.13
CA ASN A 100 -4.81 4.40 -18.87
C ASN A 100 -3.91 5.20 -17.93
N PRO A 101 -4.03 5.03 -16.60
CA PRO A 101 -3.05 5.57 -15.67
C PRO A 101 -1.65 5.02 -16.01
N GLU A 102 -0.64 5.85 -15.83
CA GLU A 102 0.75 5.38 -15.88
C GLU A 102 1.24 5.12 -14.47
N GLU A 103 1.78 3.93 -14.23
CA GLU A 103 2.14 3.43 -12.91
C GLU A 103 3.64 3.11 -12.88
N MET A 104 4.31 3.46 -11.77
CA MET A 104 5.71 3.16 -11.56
C MET A 104 5.98 2.75 -10.12
N VAL A 105 6.88 1.78 -9.94
CA VAL A 105 7.41 1.39 -8.63
C VAL A 105 8.88 1.75 -8.58
N LEU A 106 9.30 2.42 -7.51
CA LEU A 106 10.67 2.87 -7.28
C LEU A 106 11.19 2.27 -5.96
N ALA A 107 12.32 1.56 -6.03
CA ALA A 107 13.07 1.12 -4.87
C ALA A 107 13.95 2.27 -4.31
N PRO A 108 14.50 2.17 -3.09
CA PRO A 108 15.22 3.27 -2.45
C PRO A 108 16.46 3.80 -3.21
N GLU A 109 17.08 2.97 -4.05
CA GLU A 109 18.25 3.36 -4.85
C GLU A 109 17.90 3.74 -6.30
N ASP A 110 16.63 3.64 -6.68
CA ASP A 110 16.19 4.00 -8.01
C ASP A 110 16.18 5.52 -8.20
N PRO A 111 16.58 6.03 -9.38
CA PRO A 111 16.50 7.46 -9.65
C PRO A 111 15.05 7.90 -9.79
N VAL A 112 14.70 9.07 -9.22
CA VAL A 112 13.46 9.76 -9.60
C VAL A 112 13.49 10.05 -11.10
N PRO A 113 12.45 9.70 -11.86
CA PRO A 113 12.39 10.00 -13.29
C PRO A 113 12.53 11.50 -13.58
N ASP A 114 13.43 11.86 -14.49
CA ASP A 114 13.55 13.23 -14.99
C ASP A 114 12.46 13.46 -16.04
N LEU A 115 11.35 14.06 -15.61
CA LEU A 115 10.18 14.30 -16.45
C LEU A 115 9.84 15.78 -16.49
N ALA A 116 9.47 16.24 -17.68
CA ALA A 116 9.08 17.61 -17.89
C ALA A 116 7.76 17.88 -17.16
N GLY A 117 7.72 18.91 -16.32
CA GLY A 117 6.48 19.30 -15.64
C GLY A 117 6.30 18.74 -14.24
N VAL A 118 7.17 17.84 -13.76
CA VAL A 118 7.13 17.41 -12.36
C VAL A 118 7.48 18.58 -11.46
N TYR A 119 6.46 19.24 -10.95
CA TYR A 119 6.59 20.15 -9.83
C TYR A 119 6.91 19.26 -8.62
N GLU A 120 7.92 19.64 -7.83
CA GLU A 120 8.29 18.92 -6.61
C GLU A 120 9.01 17.56 -6.78
N GLN A 121 9.86 17.34 -7.80
CA GLN A 121 10.75 16.15 -7.83
C GLN A 121 11.60 15.99 -6.56
N ASP A 122 11.98 17.11 -5.95
CA ASP A 122 12.68 17.14 -4.66
C ASP A 122 11.87 16.44 -3.55
N SER A 123 10.53 16.52 -3.56
CA SER A 123 9.68 15.87 -2.56
C SER A 123 9.62 14.35 -2.76
N LEU A 124 9.57 13.86 -4.01
CA LEU A 124 9.69 12.43 -4.30
C LEU A 124 11.06 11.87 -3.92
N GLN A 125 12.14 12.61 -4.19
CA GLN A 125 13.48 12.18 -3.80
C GLN A 125 13.61 12.12 -2.27
N GLU A 126 13.07 13.10 -1.54
CA GLU A 126 13.05 13.07 -0.07
C GLU A 126 12.27 11.87 0.49
N ILE A 127 11.16 11.47 -0.16
CA ILE A 127 10.42 10.27 0.23
C ILE A 127 11.25 9.01 -0.05
N LEU A 128 11.85 8.88 -1.24
CA LEU A 128 12.71 7.74 -1.61
C LEU A 128 13.92 7.59 -0.68
N ASP A 129 14.60 8.70 -0.36
CA ASP A 129 15.73 8.72 0.56
C ASP A 129 15.36 8.27 1.97
N GLY A 130 14.07 8.37 2.33
CA GLY A 130 13.52 7.93 3.62
C GLY A 130 13.16 6.44 3.68
N LEU A 131 13.11 5.75 2.54
CA LEU A 131 12.72 4.34 2.47
C LEU A 131 13.81 3.42 2.98
N ASN A 132 13.41 2.31 3.59
CA ASN A 132 14.31 1.21 3.93
C ASN A 132 14.35 0.10 2.87
N GLU A 133 15.21 -0.91 3.06
CA GLU A 133 15.45 -2.00 2.09
C GLU A 133 14.23 -2.90 1.78
N TYR A 134 13.14 -2.80 2.55
CA TYR A 134 11.88 -3.52 2.32
C TYR A 134 10.77 -2.63 1.79
N GLU A 135 11.03 -1.33 1.65
CA GLU A 135 10.06 -0.35 1.23
C GLU A 135 10.27 0.08 -0.22
N GLU A 136 9.17 0.31 -0.92
CA GLU A 136 9.14 0.78 -2.29
C GLU A 136 8.08 1.88 -2.41
N LEU A 137 8.27 2.81 -3.33
CA LEU A 137 7.32 3.86 -3.65
C LEU A 137 6.54 3.49 -4.90
N PHE A 138 5.22 3.42 -4.82
CA PHE A 138 4.34 3.29 -5.96
C PHE A 138 3.74 4.65 -6.29
N ILE A 139 3.99 5.12 -7.50
CA ILE A 139 3.54 6.42 -8.00
C ILE A 139 2.68 6.24 -9.25
N VAL A 140 1.71 7.13 -9.41
CA VAL A 140 0.71 7.06 -10.48
C VAL A 140 0.51 8.44 -11.09
N GLU A 141 0.44 8.46 -12.42
CA GLU A 141 -0.05 9.58 -13.23
C GLU A 141 -1.48 9.26 -13.71
N LEU A 142 -2.42 10.13 -13.33
CA LEU A 142 -3.84 10.14 -13.70
C LEU A 142 -4.18 11.29 -14.66
N GLY A 143 -3.27 12.25 -14.83
CA GLY A 143 -3.31 13.36 -15.77
C GLY A 143 -3.08 12.93 -17.20
N THR A 144 -2.25 13.67 -17.95
CA THR A 144 -2.15 13.53 -19.41
C THR A 144 -1.17 12.43 -19.83
N SER A 145 -1.39 11.72 -20.93
CA SER A 145 -0.37 10.81 -21.47
C SER A 145 0.75 11.53 -22.24
N ASP A 146 0.74 12.86 -22.26
CA ASP A 146 1.76 13.71 -22.89
C ASP A 146 2.85 14.01 -21.88
N SER A 147 3.92 13.22 -21.90
CA SER A 147 5.04 13.30 -20.95
C SER A 147 5.86 14.60 -21.02
N GLU A 148 5.53 15.49 -21.96
CA GLU A 148 6.14 16.82 -22.11
C GLU A 148 5.28 17.95 -21.52
N SER A 149 4.07 17.63 -21.06
CA SER A 149 3.11 18.59 -20.51
C SER A 149 3.44 18.93 -19.06
N SER A 150 3.12 20.16 -18.65
CA SER A 150 3.19 20.56 -17.23
C SER A 150 2.12 19.90 -16.35
N ALA A 151 1.20 19.14 -16.94
CA ALA A 151 0.17 18.39 -16.24
C ALA A 151 0.54 16.89 -16.12
N TYR A 152 1.80 16.54 -16.39
CA TYR A 152 2.37 15.21 -16.22
C TYR A 152 3.45 15.28 -15.16
N ASP A 153 3.24 14.64 -14.02
CA ASP A 153 4.17 14.72 -12.89
C ASP A 153 4.32 13.46 -12.04
N PHE A 154 3.53 12.40 -12.28
CA PHE A 154 3.50 11.16 -11.49
C PHE A 154 3.27 11.35 -9.98
N GLN A 155 2.74 12.49 -9.54
CA GLN A 155 2.43 12.74 -8.14
C GLN A 155 0.92 12.72 -7.85
N ASP A 156 0.11 12.32 -8.83
CA ASP A 156 -1.34 12.27 -8.69
C ASP A 156 -1.78 11.30 -7.59
N VAL A 157 -1.11 10.15 -7.48
CA VAL A 157 -1.26 9.21 -6.34
C VAL A 157 0.10 8.64 -5.96
N VAL A 158 0.40 8.67 -4.66
CA VAL A 158 1.63 8.14 -4.07
C VAL A 158 1.27 7.15 -2.96
N MET A 159 1.78 5.92 -3.08
CA MET A 159 1.63 4.88 -2.06
C MET A 159 2.99 4.34 -1.62
N LEU A 160 3.12 4.09 -0.32
CA LEU A 160 4.23 3.34 0.24
C LEU A 160 3.88 1.85 0.28
N ILE A 161 4.76 1.03 -0.28
CA ILE A 161 4.72 -0.42 -0.19
C ILE A 161 5.75 -0.84 0.85
N ASN A 162 5.34 -1.56 1.89
CA ASN A 162 6.25 -2.18 2.85
C ASN A 162 6.12 -3.70 2.74
N ASN A 163 7.14 -4.34 2.17
CA ASN A 163 7.20 -5.78 1.93
C ASN A 163 7.53 -6.59 3.21
N LYS A 164 7.82 -5.91 4.32
CA LYS A 164 8.13 -6.53 5.61
C LYS A 164 7.63 -5.66 6.77
N PRO A 165 6.31 -5.50 6.92
CA PRO A 165 5.74 -4.68 7.98
C PRO A 165 6.10 -5.22 9.35
N ALA A 166 6.49 -4.32 10.26
CA ALA A 166 6.73 -4.65 11.65
C ALA A 166 5.40 -4.60 12.41
N PHE A 167 4.88 -5.75 12.81
CA PHE A 167 3.74 -5.80 13.72
C PHE A 167 4.22 -5.48 15.13
N SER A 168 3.72 -4.38 15.72
CA SER A 168 3.86 -4.18 17.16
C SER A 168 2.89 -5.11 17.89
N ASP A 169 3.43 -6.01 18.72
CA ASP A 169 2.65 -6.87 19.64
C ASP A 169 1.75 -6.07 20.60
#